data_AF-A0A1I2F5W4-F1
#
_entry.id   AF-A0A1I2F5W4-F1
#
_cell.length_a   1.000
_cell.length_b   1.000
_cell.length_c   1.000
_cell.angle_alpha   90.00
_cell.angle_beta   90.00
_cell.angle_gamma   90.00
#
_symmetry.space_group_name_H-M   'P 1'
#
loop_
_entity.id
_entity.type
_entity.pdbx_description
1 polymer ?
#
loop_
_entity_poly.entity_id
_entity_poly.type
_entity_poly.pdbx_seq_one_letter_code
_entity_poly.pdbx_strand_id
1 'polypeptide(L)'
;MSTTTLSKRDQRTLKVALEALKITGLQICKAIEASGQDVVRFDDLAGLIRNKPPQTVIDLSVVYVAIGMAVTKGLIRDPGENVPDESYQHAYELTDAGRFILRTFDTGPKAHSILADIEAEMAGAA
;
A
#
# COMPACT_ATOMS: atom_id res chain seq x y z
N MET A 1 -29.18 -28.58 0.96
CA MET A 1 -28.28 -27.40 1.02
C MET A 1 -27.65 -27.25 -0.36
N SER A 2 -28.08 -26.25 -1.13
CA SER A 2 -27.57 -26.02 -2.49
C SER A 2 -26.23 -25.29 -2.41
N THR A 3 -25.15 -25.92 -2.85
CA THR A 3 -23.85 -25.27 -3.06
C THR A 3 -23.93 -24.44 -4.34
N THR A 4 -24.24 -23.15 -4.23
CA THR A 4 -24.19 -22.23 -5.36
C THR A 4 -22.76 -22.19 -5.91
N THR A 5 -22.56 -22.81 -7.07
CA THR A 5 -21.25 -22.86 -7.72
C THR A 5 -21.00 -21.51 -8.38
N LEU A 6 -20.04 -20.75 -7.87
CA LEU A 6 -19.63 -19.45 -8.43
C LEU A 6 -19.21 -19.58 -9.89
N SER A 7 -19.57 -18.60 -10.72
CA SER A 7 -19.11 -18.55 -12.11
C SER A 7 -17.58 -18.35 -12.17
N LYS A 8 -16.94 -18.76 -13.28
CA LYS A 8 -15.48 -18.55 -13.48
C LYS A 8 -15.07 -17.07 -13.37
N ARG A 9 -15.96 -16.14 -13.74
CA ARG A 9 -15.74 -14.69 -13.64
C ARG A 9 -15.76 -14.24 -12.17
N ASP A 10 -16.71 -14.74 -11.39
CA ASP A 10 -16.83 -14.38 -9.97
C ASP A 10 -15.68 -14.97 -9.15
N GLN A 11 -15.29 -16.22 -9.45
CA GLN A 11 -14.11 -16.84 -8.85
C GLN A 11 -12.83 -16.04 -9.12
N ARG A 12 -12.66 -15.53 -10.36
CA ARG A 12 -11.53 -14.67 -10.72
C ARG A 12 -11.56 -13.34 -9.97
N THR A 13 -12.71 -12.69 -9.89
CA THR A 13 -12.88 -11.41 -9.19
C THR A 13 -12.59 -11.56 -7.70
N LEU A 14 -13.12 -12.62 -7.07
CA LEU A 14 -12.86 -12.95 -5.69
C LEU A 14 -11.36 -13.20 -5.44
N LYS A 15 -10.71 -13.97 -6.32
CA LYS A 15 -9.26 -14.21 -6.22
C LYS A 15 -8.46 -12.90 -6.25
N VAL A 16 -8.81 -11.97 -7.15
CA VAL A 16 -8.15 -10.65 -7.22
C VAL A 16 -8.34 -9.87 -5.93
N ALA A 17 -9.57 -9.80 -5.41
CA ALA A 17 -9.86 -9.08 -4.16
C ALA A 17 -9.09 -9.67 -2.96
N LEU A 18 -9.07 -11.00 -2.83
CA LEU A 18 -8.35 -11.67 -1.74
C LEU A 18 -6.83 -11.44 -1.81
N GLU A 19 -6.26 -11.45 -3.01
CA GLU A 19 -4.84 -11.12 -3.19
C GLU A 19 -4.57 -9.63 -2.91
N ALA A 20 -5.51 -8.73 -3.20
CA ALA A 20 -5.35 -7.30 -2.94
C ALA A 20 -5.29 -7.00 -1.44
N LEU A 21 -6.03 -7.74 -0.62
CA LEU A 21 -5.99 -7.62 0.84
C LEU A 21 -4.62 -7.94 1.45
N LYS A 22 -3.75 -8.65 0.72
CA LYS A 22 -2.37 -8.94 1.15
C LYS A 22 -1.43 -7.75 0.94
N ILE A 23 -1.83 -6.75 0.16
CA ILE A 23 -1.07 -5.52 -0.06
C ILE A 23 -1.56 -4.48 0.96
N THR A 24 -0.70 -4.18 1.92
CA THR A 24 -1.03 -3.25 3.00
C THR A 24 -0.87 -1.80 2.57
N GLY A 25 -1.63 -0.89 3.20
CA GLY A 25 -1.46 0.55 2.99
C GLY A 25 -0.04 1.04 3.29
N LEU A 26 0.61 0.46 4.30
CA LEU A 26 2.02 0.75 4.62
C LEU A 26 2.96 0.37 3.47
N GLN A 27 2.79 -0.80 2.85
CA GLN A 27 3.62 -1.21 1.71
C GLN A 27 3.47 -0.24 0.53
N ILE A 28 2.24 0.22 0.27
CA ILE A 28 1.97 1.21 -0.78
C ILE A 28 2.66 2.55 -0.44
N CYS A 29 2.52 3.01 0.81
CA CYS A 29 3.16 4.25 1.24
C CYS A 29 4.70 4.18 1.11
N LYS A 30 5.29 3.04 1.51
CA LYS A 30 6.73 2.80 1.38
C LYS A 30 7.19 2.75 -0.07
N ALA A 31 6.39 2.17 -0.95
CA ALA A 31 6.70 2.12 -2.37
C ALA A 31 6.72 3.54 -2.98
N ILE A 32 5.76 4.40 -2.62
CA ILE A 32 5.77 5.80 -3.05
C ILE A 32 6.98 6.54 -2.48
N GLU A 33 7.26 6.43 -1.18
CA GLU A 33 8.43 7.07 -0.56
C GLU A 33 9.75 6.61 -1.19
N ALA A 34 9.89 5.30 -1.46
CA ALA A 34 11.09 4.72 -2.08
C ALA A 34 11.30 5.18 -3.54
N SER A 35 10.26 5.64 -4.24
CA SER A 35 10.40 6.19 -5.59
C SER A 35 11.22 7.49 -5.62
N GLY A 36 11.27 8.22 -4.50
CA GLY A 36 11.88 9.55 -4.40
C GLY A 36 11.14 10.64 -5.19
N GLN A 37 9.99 10.33 -5.77
CA GLN A 37 9.15 11.26 -6.53
C GLN A 37 7.98 11.74 -5.66
N ASP A 38 7.58 13.01 -5.84
CA ASP A 38 6.39 13.54 -5.15
C ASP A 38 5.11 12.86 -5.64
N VAL A 39 5.06 12.52 -6.93
CA VAL A 39 3.94 11.88 -7.62
C VAL A 39 4.45 10.69 -8.42
N VAL A 40 3.84 9.51 -8.24
CA VAL A 40 4.29 8.24 -8.85
C VAL A 40 3.20 7.66 -9.74
N ARG A 41 3.56 7.30 -10.97
CA ARG A 41 2.62 6.67 -11.91
C ARG A 41 2.24 5.25 -11.47
N PHE A 42 1.04 4.80 -11.85
CA PHE A 42 0.53 3.48 -11.51
C PHE A 42 1.46 2.35 -11.94
N ASP A 43 1.99 2.38 -13.17
CA ASP A 43 2.85 1.32 -13.69
C ASP A 43 4.15 1.19 -12.88
N ASP A 44 4.76 2.32 -12.53
CA ASP A 44 5.97 2.38 -11.71
C ASP A 44 5.67 1.90 -10.29
N LEU A 45 4.58 2.37 -9.70
CA LEU A 45 4.13 1.97 -8.36
C LEU A 45 3.80 0.48 -8.30
N ALA A 46 3.15 -0.07 -9.32
CA ALA A 46 2.87 -1.50 -9.41
C ALA A 46 4.15 -2.34 -9.51
N GLY A 47 5.15 -1.84 -10.26
CA GLY A 47 6.49 -2.42 -10.30
C GLY A 47 7.14 -2.48 -8.93
N LEU A 48 7.11 -1.37 -8.19
CA LEU A 48 7.70 -1.25 -6.84
C LEU A 48 6.99 -2.13 -5.80
N ILE A 49 5.66 -2.24 -5.85
CA ILE A 49 4.89 -3.06 -4.89
C ILE A 49 5.14 -4.56 -5.10
N ARG A 50 5.25 -5.00 -6.35
CA ARG A 50 5.32 -6.44 -6.69
C ARG A 50 6.74 -6.96 -6.88
N ASN A 51 7.73 -6.08 -7.02
CA ASN A 51 9.16 -6.42 -7.15
C ASN A 51 9.46 -7.48 -8.24
N LYS A 52 8.66 -7.57 -9.31
CA LYS A 52 8.82 -8.57 -10.38
C LYS A 52 8.31 -8.09 -11.75
N PRO A 53 9.15 -7.84 -12.75
CA PRO A 53 8.72 -7.79 -14.14
C PRO A 53 8.73 -9.20 -14.77
N PRO A 54 7.84 -9.52 -15.74
CA PRO A 54 6.68 -8.75 -16.20
C PRO A 54 5.43 -8.99 -15.33
N GLN A 55 4.60 -7.94 -15.16
CA GLN A 55 3.32 -8.03 -14.45
C GLN A 55 2.24 -8.62 -15.37
N THR A 56 1.45 -9.57 -14.87
CA THR A 56 0.26 -10.03 -15.61
C THR A 56 -0.89 -9.04 -15.42
N VAL A 57 -1.90 -9.08 -16.31
CA VAL A 57 -3.14 -8.28 -16.15
C VAL A 57 -3.81 -8.54 -14.80
N ILE A 58 -3.70 -9.77 -14.27
CA ILE A 58 -4.24 -10.12 -12.94
C ILE A 58 -3.45 -9.39 -11.85
N ASP A 59 -2.13 -9.36 -11.94
CA ASP A 59 -1.30 -8.69 -10.93
C ASP A 59 -1.57 -7.18 -10.88
N LEU A 60 -1.69 -6.55 -12.06
CA LEU A 60 -2.07 -5.14 -12.16
C LEU A 60 -3.46 -4.89 -11.56
N SER A 61 -4.44 -5.78 -11.83
CA SER A 61 -5.78 -5.67 -11.24
C SER A 61 -5.74 -5.75 -9.71
N VAL A 62 -4.89 -6.62 -9.16
CA VAL A 62 -4.73 -6.74 -7.71
C VAL A 62 -4.14 -5.47 -7.11
N VAL A 63 -3.08 -4.92 -7.73
CA VAL A 63 -2.46 -3.68 -7.27
C VAL A 63 -3.44 -2.51 -7.38
N TYR A 64 -4.20 -2.42 -8.47
CA TYR A 64 -5.22 -1.40 -8.68
C TYR A 64 -6.26 -1.39 -7.56
N VAL A 65 -6.80 -2.56 -7.20
CA VAL A 65 -7.75 -2.68 -6.07
C VAL A 65 -7.10 -2.29 -4.75
N ALA A 66 -5.84 -2.69 -4.51
CA ALA A 66 -5.12 -2.32 -3.29
C ALA A 66 -4.89 -0.80 -3.17
N ILE A 67 -4.53 -0.15 -4.27
CA ILE A 67 -4.37 1.30 -4.36
C ILE A 67 -5.72 1.99 -4.10
N GLY A 68 -6.81 1.55 -4.72
CA GLY A 68 -8.15 2.10 -4.47
C GLY A 68 -8.56 2.02 -3.00
N MET A 69 -8.19 0.93 -2.30
CA MET A 69 -8.39 0.83 -0.85
C MET A 69 -7.53 1.84 -0.06
N ALA A 70 -6.29 2.09 -0.48
CA ALA A 70 -5.41 3.06 0.17
C ALA A 70 -5.88 4.51 -0.05
N VAL A 71 -6.40 4.83 -1.25
CA VAL A 71 -7.07 6.11 -1.56
C VAL A 71 -8.30 6.28 -0.67
N THR A 72 -9.16 5.26 -0.57
CA THR A 72 -10.37 5.31 0.29
C THR A 72 -10.03 5.52 1.77
N LYS A 73 -8.88 5.00 2.23
CA LYS A 73 -8.37 5.21 3.59
C LYS A 73 -7.68 6.57 3.76
N GLY A 74 -7.60 7.38 2.71
CA GLY A 74 -6.96 8.70 2.74
C GLY A 74 -5.45 8.66 2.91
N LEU A 75 -4.79 7.53 2.64
CA LEU A 75 -3.33 7.40 2.80
C LEU A 75 -2.56 7.97 1.60
N ILE A 76 -3.18 7.90 0.43
CA ILE A 76 -2.66 8.41 -0.84
C ILE A 76 -3.79 9.10 -1.57
N ARG A 77 -3.46 9.95 -2.54
CA ARG A 77 -4.44 10.59 -3.42
C ARG A 77 -3.97 10.60 -4.86
N ASP A 78 -4.92 10.61 -5.79
CA ASP A 78 -4.64 10.86 -7.20
C ASP A 78 -4.79 12.37 -7.47
N PRO A 79 -3.68 13.10 -7.73
CA PRO A 79 -3.74 14.54 -7.98
C PRO A 79 -4.42 14.87 -9.32
N GLY A 80 -4.61 13.88 -10.20
CA GLY A 80 -5.17 14.02 -11.55
C GLY A 80 -6.65 13.60 -11.67
N GLU A 81 -7.34 13.22 -10.59
CA GLU A 81 -8.73 12.70 -10.64
C GLU A 81 -9.75 13.67 -11.29
N ASN A 82 -9.39 14.95 -11.46
CA ASN A 82 -10.22 15.98 -12.10
C ASN A 82 -9.80 16.35 -13.53
N VAL A 83 -8.85 15.63 -14.15
CA VAL A 83 -8.41 15.91 -15.52
C VAL A 83 -9.08 14.89 -16.46
N PRO A 84 -10.03 15.31 -17.32
CA PRO A 84 -10.81 14.41 -18.19
C PRO A 84 -10.02 13.86 -19.38
N ASP A 85 -8.70 13.94 -19.34
CA ASP A 85 -7.84 13.52 -20.43
C ASP A 85 -7.35 12.09 -20.13
N GLU A 86 -7.86 11.13 -20.90
CA GLU A 86 -7.62 9.67 -20.78
C GLU A 86 -6.13 9.28 -20.88
N SER A 87 -5.25 10.26 -21.14
CA SER A 87 -3.80 10.12 -21.23
C SER A 87 -3.05 10.43 -19.91
N TYR A 88 -3.70 11.03 -18.90
CA TYR A 88 -3.12 11.17 -17.57
C TYR A 88 -3.15 9.83 -16.85
N GLN A 89 -2.03 9.13 -16.96
CA GLN A 89 -1.74 7.91 -16.24
C GLN A 89 -2.02 8.14 -14.75
N HIS A 90 -2.96 7.36 -14.19
CA HIS A 90 -3.22 7.29 -12.75
C HIS A 90 -1.92 7.45 -11.97
N ALA A 91 -1.79 8.55 -11.24
CA ALA A 91 -0.60 8.87 -10.49
C ALA A 91 -0.97 9.10 -9.04
N TYR A 92 -0.05 8.84 -8.12
CA TYR A 92 -0.37 8.79 -6.71
C TYR A 92 0.71 9.48 -5.90
N GLU A 93 0.28 10.23 -4.90
CA GLU A 93 1.15 10.88 -3.92
C GLU A 93 0.70 10.59 -2.49
N LEU A 94 1.63 10.73 -1.54
CA LEU A 94 1.35 10.57 -0.11
C LEU A 94 0.57 11.76 0.44
N THR A 95 -0.52 11.47 1.13
CA THR A 95 -1.20 12.45 2.00
C THR A 95 -0.45 12.61 3.32
N ASP A 96 -0.85 13.59 4.13
CA ASP A 96 -0.33 13.74 5.49
C ASP A 96 -0.56 12.49 6.36
N ALA A 97 -1.70 11.81 6.18
CA ALA A 97 -1.99 10.56 6.88
C ALA A 97 -1.05 9.42 6.44
N GLY A 98 -0.75 9.32 5.14
CA GLY A 98 0.24 8.37 4.62
C GLY A 98 1.64 8.63 5.17
N ARG A 99 2.08 9.90 5.17
CA ARG A 99 3.37 10.32 5.75
C ARG A 99 3.44 10.06 7.25
N PHE A 100 2.33 10.27 7.97
CA PHE A 100 2.25 9.99 9.39
C PHE A 100 2.47 8.50 9.69
N ILE A 101 1.78 7.60 8.97
CA ILE A 101 1.95 6.15 9.14
C ILE A 101 3.40 5.70 8.89
N LEU A 102 4.07 6.25 7.87
CA LEU A 102 5.47 5.95 7.59
C LEU A 102 6.36 6.34 8.78
N ARG A 103 6.22 7.57 9.28
CA ARG A 103 6.97 8.05 10.45
C ARG A 103 6.70 7.20 11.68
N THR A 104 5.44 6.86 11.97
CA THR A 104 5.09 6.03 13.13
C THR A 104 5.67 4.63 13.03
N PHE A 105 5.67 4.03 11.83
CA PHE A 105 6.28 2.72 11.61
C PHE A 105 7.79 2.72 11.87
N ASP A 106 8.51 3.78 11.48
CA ASP A 106 9.96 3.87 11.69
C ASP A 106 10.34 4.28 13.12
N THR A 107 9.54 5.14 13.75
CA THR A 107 9.79 5.63 15.11
C THR A 107 9.37 4.66 16.20
N GLY A 108 8.32 3.86 15.99
CA GLY A 108 7.80 2.92 16.98
C GLY A 108 8.86 1.92 17.51
N PRO A 109 9.56 1.16 16.65
CA PRO A 109 10.60 0.24 17.07
C PRO A 109 11.76 0.95 17.82
N LYS A 110 12.15 2.15 17.38
CA LYS A 110 13.21 2.94 18.03
C LYS A 110 12.79 3.37 19.43
N ALA A 111 11.56 3.86 19.58
CA ALA A 111 11.01 4.25 20.88
C ALA A 111 10.96 3.04 21.83
N HIS A 112 10.55 1.86 21.35
CA HIS A 112 10.55 0.65 22.16
C HIS A 112 11.95 0.20 22.57
N SER A 113 12.95 0.30 21.68
CA SER A 113 14.34 -0.02 22.03
C SER A 113 14.87 0.89 23.14
N ILE A 114 14.65 2.20 23.02
CA ILE A 114 15.11 3.17 24.03
C ILE A 114 14.42 2.92 25.38
N LEU A 115 13.12 2.61 25.39
CA LEU A 115 12.40 2.28 26.62
C LEU A 115 12.94 1.00 27.26
N ALA A 116 13.23 -0.03 26.47
CA ALA A 116 13.83 -1.27 26.97
C ALA A 116 15.22 -1.05 27.58
N ASP A 117 16.04 -0.18 26.97
CA ASP A 117 17.36 0.19 27.50
C ASP A 117 17.23 0.92 28.84
N ILE A 118 16.29 1.88 28.96
CA ILE A 118 16.00 2.59 30.20
C ILE A 118 15.53 1.60 31.29
N GLU A 119 14.63 0.68 30.96
CA GLU A 119 14.14 -0.33 31.90
C GLU A 119 15.27 -1.27 32.39
N ALA A 120 16.18 -1.66 31.49
CA ALA A 120 17.34 -2.47 31.83
C ALA A 120 18.33 -1.74 32.75
N GLU A 121 18.60 -0.45 32.49
CA GLU A 121 19.44 0.39 33.35
C GLU A 121 18.81 0.58 34.75
N MET A 122 17.49 0.80 34.81
CA MET A 122 16.75 0.95 36.06
C MET A 122 16.70 -0.35 36.86
N ALA A 123 16.60 -1.51 36.20
CA ALA A 123 16.61 -2.82 36.85
C ALA A 123 18.01 -3.25 37.35
N GLY A 124 19.09 -2.75 36.73
CA GLY A 124 20.47 -2.98 37.15
C GLY A 124 21.00 -2.00 38.20
N ALA A 125 20.25 -0.93 38.49
CA ALA A 125 20.60 0.09 39.49
C ALA A 125 19.96 -0.17 40.89
N ALA A 126 19.22 -1.28 41.04
CA ALA A 126 18.62 -1.77 42.29
C ALA A 126 19.50 -2.82 42.97
#